data_AF-A0A8T3DMT5-F1
#
_entry.id   AF-A0A8T3DMT5-F1
#
_cell.length_a   1.000
_cell.length_b   1.000
_cell.length_c   1.000
_cell.angle_alpha   90.00
_cell.angle_beta   90.00
_cell.angle_gamma   90.00
#
_symmetry.space_group_name_H-M   'P 1'
#
loop_
_entity.id
_entity.type
_entity.pdbx_description
1 polymer ?
#
loop_
_entity_poly.entity_id
_entity_poly.type
_entity_poly.pdbx_seq_one_letter_code
_entity_poly.pdbx_strand_id
1 'polypeptide(L)'
;MAMVNHRQITEEFRNGILPPLKKGLAAISSLTNAINGINPNSIRESECEKILRLISTANRETQRATETAHQKLQNLNDKCERLIKEQKTLKDKMKSKEDDLQKRKTQTEQLEEEKEKRDRDLSRNQSELAEANENKRKAQKDYEDAETAAIVSAAVMFIPIVGTIAGGISCAVSLSYCIAAEKRCRELEDMAAEYRIIISDIEEKLRNKMSFAADCY
;
A
#
# COMPACT_ATOMS: atom_id res chain seq x y z
N MET A 1 0.26 22.16 11.36
CA MET A 1 1.36 22.98 10.80
C MET A 1 1.29 24.34 11.45
N ALA A 2 2.23 24.66 12.35
CA ALA A 2 2.28 25.99 12.96
C ALA A 2 2.83 26.96 11.89
N MET A 3 1.96 27.78 11.31
CA MET A 3 2.41 28.93 10.53
C MET A 3 3.22 29.81 11.47
N VAL A 4 4.54 29.81 11.29
CA VAL A 4 5.42 30.75 11.96
C VAL A 4 4.94 32.14 11.58
N ASN A 5 4.30 32.83 12.52
CA ASN A 5 3.78 34.17 12.29
C ASN A 5 4.97 35.12 12.19
N HIS A 6 5.49 35.28 10.97
CA HIS A 6 6.64 36.11 10.65
C HIS A 6 6.52 37.49 11.30
N ARG A 7 5.30 38.05 11.33
CA ARG A 7 5.01 39.34 11.95
C ARG A 7 5.35 39.37 13.44
N GLN A 8 5.08 38.28 14.17
CA GLN A 8 5.34 38.17 15.59
C GLN A 8 6.84 38.08 15.90
N ILE A 9 7.60 37.31 15.11
CA ILE A 9 9.07 37.20 15.26
C ILE A 9 9.74 38.54 14.97
N THR A 10 9.31 39.24 13.91
CA THR A 10 9.86 40.55 13.55
C THR A 10 9.56 41.59 14.62
N GLU A 11 8.36 41.61 15.18
CA GLU A 11 7.99 42.52 16.27
C GLU A 11 8.75 42.20 17.56
N GLU A 12 8.91 40.93 17.94
CA GLU A 12 9.70 40.56 19.12
C GLU A 12 11.19 40.90 18.96
N PHE A 13 11.75 40.75 17.76
CA PHE A 13 13.13 41.14 17.48
C PHE A 13 13.30 42.65 17.56
N ARG A 14 12.42 43.39 16.89
CA ARG A 14 12.38 44.85 16.89
C ARG A 14 12.21 45.40 18.30
N ASN A 15 11.26 44.90 19.08
CA ASN A 15 10.96 45.41 20.42
C ASN A 15 12.07 45.09 21.44
N GLY A 16 12.87 44.04 21.23
CA GLY A 16 14.02 43.73 22.09
C GLY A 16 15.24 44.62 21.82
N ILE A 17 15.51 44.95 20.55
CA ILE A 17 16.77 45.60 20.13
C ILE A 17 16.60 47.11 19.95
N LEU A 18 15.44 47.54 19.44
CA LEU A 18 15.20 48.95 19.11
C LEU A 18 15.27 49.87 20.34
N PRO A 19 14.72 49.53 21.52
CA PRO A 19 14.83 50.39 22.70
C PRO A 19 16.27 50.60 23.22
N PRO A 20 17.10 49.56 23.46
CA PRO A 20 18.48 49.78 23.91
C PRO A 20 19.33 50.46 22.83
N LEU A 21 19.12 50.15 21.55
CA LEU A 21 19.82 50.83 20.46
C LEU A 21 19.49 52.34 20.40
N LYS A 22 18.20 52.70 20.52
CA LYS A 22 17.78 54.11 20.58
C LYS A 22 18.41 54.83 21.77
N LYS A 23 18.46 54.19 22.94
CA LYS A 23 19.10 54.75 24.15
C LYS A 23 20.61 54.93 23.95
N GLY A 24 21.30 53.95 23.38
CA GLY A 24 22.72 54.04 23.05
C GLY A 24 23.01 55.19 22.08
N LEU A 25 22.24 55.31 20.99
CA LEU A 25 22.37 56.39 20.02
C LEU A 25 22.09 57.77 20.63
N ALA A 26 21.07 57.89 21.49
CA ALA A 26 20.78 59.12 22.20
C ALA A 26 21.92 59.53 23.16
N ALA A 27 22.54 58.55 23.83
CA ALA A 27 23.70 58.79 24.67
C ALA A 27 24.93 59.23 23.85
N ILE A 28 25.17 58.63 22.68
CA ILE A 28 26.23 59.06 21.75
C ILE A 28 25.98 60.48 21.24
N SER A 29 24.76 60.80 20.82
CA SER A 29 24.41 62.16 20.38
C SER A 29 24.61 63.19 21.50
N SER A 30 24.22 62.83 22.71
CA SER A 30 24.45 63.67 23.90
C SER A 30 25.93 63.82 24.24
N LEU A 31 26.73 62.77 24.03
CA LEU A 31 28.17 62.79 24.20
C LEU A 31 28.84 63.73 23.20
N THR A 32 28.47 63.64 21.92
CA THR A 32 28.97 64.54 20.87
C THR A 32 28.67 65.99 21.20
N ASN A 33 27.45 66.29 21.64
CA ASN A 33 27.07 67.64 22.05
C ASN A 33 27.83 68.10 23.30
N ALA A 34 28.07 67.22 24.26
CA ALA A 34 28.85 67.53 25.46
C ALA A 34 30.31 67.84 25.13
N ILE A 35 30.94 67.06 24.24
CA ILE A 35 32.33 67.29 23.80
C ILE A 35 32.44 68.60 23.02
N ASN A 36 31.52 68.87 22.08
CA ASN A 36 31.53 70.10 21.28
C ASN A 36 31.23 71.36 22.08
N GLY A 37 30.57 71.24 23.24
CA GLY A 37 30.24 72.36 24.12
C GLY A 37 31.36 72.75 25.09
N ILE A 38 32.43 71.96 25.19
CA ILE A 38 33.53 72.22 26.13
C ILE A 38 34.46 73.29 25.56
N ASN A 39 34.76 74.29 26.39
CA ASN A 39 35.85 75.21 26.12
C ASN A 39 37.18 74.55 26.54
N PRO A 40 38.10 74.26 25.60
CA PRO A 40 39.35 73.56 25.91
C PRO A 40 40.25 74.33 26.90
N ASN A 41 40.03 75.63 27.08
CA ASN A 41 40.78 76.47 28.01
C ASN A 41 40.21 76.47 29.44
N SER A 42 39.06 75.84 29.69
CA SER A 42 38.41 75.83 31.01
C SER A 42 37.55 74.58 31.21
N ILE A 43 38.18 73.41 31.15
CA ILE A 43 37.50 72.13 31.43
C ILE A 43 37.18 72.03 32.92
N ARG A 44 35.90 71.86 33.24
CA ARG A 44 35.44 71.63 34.62
C ARG A 44 35.36 70.14 34.91
N GLU A 45 35.65 69.74 36.15
CA GLU A 45 35.54 68.34 36.60
C GLU A 45 34.14 67.76 36.37
N SER A 46 33.09 68.57 36.53
CA SER A 46 31.70 68.18 36.25
C SER A 46 31.41 67.87 34.78
N GLU A 47 32.15 68.46 33.83
CA GLU A 47 32.03 68.17 32.40
C GLU A 47 32.68 66.82 32.07
N CYS A 48 33.84 66.53 32.69
CA CYS A 48 34.50 65.23 32.61
C CYS A 48 33.61 64.11 33.17
N GLU A 49 33.02 64.31 34.35
CA GLU A 49 32.09 63.33 34.93
C GLU A 49 30.88 63.07 34.03
N LYS A 50 30.32 64.13 33.42
CA LYS A 50 29.19 64.01 32.49
C LYS A 50 29.57 63.19 31.25
N ILE A 51 30.74 63.45 30.67
CA ILE A 51 31.27 62.68 29.53
C ILE A 51 31.45 61.21 29.90
N LEU A 52 32.06 60.91 31.05
CA LEU A 52 32.28 59.53 31.49
C LEU A 52 30.96 58.78 31.71
N ARG A 53 29.93 59.44 32.27
CA ARG A 53 28.59 58.85 32.40
C ARG A 53 27.94 58.58 31.05
N LEU A 54 28.08 59.48 30.09
CA LEU A 54 27.53 59.32 28.74
C LEU A 54 28.23 58.19 27.97
N ILE A 55 29.56 58.09 28.07
CA ILE A 55 30.34 56.97 27.50
C ILE A 55 29.90 55.64 28.11
N SER A 56 29.82 55.57 29.45
CA SER A 56 29.38 54.35 30.15
C SER A 56 27.97 53.94 29.75
N THR A 57 27.05 54.90 29.64
CA THR A 57 25.66 54.66 29.21
C THR A 57 25.61 54.18 27.76
N ALA A 58 26.32 54.86 26.84
CA ALA A 58 26.37 54.46 25.44
C ALA A 58 26.92 53.05 25.28
N ASN A 59 28.01 52.73 25.98
CA ASN A 59 28.64 51.42 25.92
C ASN A 59 27.69 50.33 26.45
N ARG A 60 27.10 50.53 27.64
CA ARG A 60 26.18 49.57 28.26
C ARG A 60 24.96 49.28 27.41
N GLU A 61 24.29 50.32 26.91
CA GLU A 61 23.05 50.12 26.13
C GLU A 61 23.33 49.52 24.75
N THR A 62 24.46 49.88 24.12
CA THR A 62 24.87 49.30 22.83
C THR A 62 25.26 47.83 23.00
N GLN A 63 26.04 47.49 24.04
CA GLN A 63 26.39 46.11 24.36
C GLN A 63 25.13 45.26 24.62
N ARG A 64 24.19 45.78 25.41
CA ARG A 64 22.91 45.12 25.67
C ARG A 64 22.11 44.85 24.39
N ALA A 65 22.09 45.81 23.46
CA ALA A 65 21.43 45.62 22.16
C ALA A 65 22.11 44.51 21.34
N THR A 66 23.45 44.49 21.30
CA THR A 66 24.24 43.47 20.60
C THR A 66 24.02 42.07 21.18
N GLU A 67 24.09 41.92 22.50
CA GLU A 67 23.85 40.64 23.18
C GLU A 67 22.43 40.12 22.92
N THR A 68 21.43 41.01 23.02
CA THR A 68 20.03 40.66 22.72
C THR A 68 19.86 40.23 21.27
N ALA A 69 20.51 40.93 20.32
CA ALA A 69 20.48 40.57 18.91
C ALA A 69 21.12 39.21 18.66
N HIS A 70 22.27 38.96 19.28
CA HIS A 70 23.00 37.70 19.15
C HIS A 70 22.17 36.52 19.65
N GLN A 71 21.59 36.62 20.86
CA GLN A 71 20.73 35.58 21.44
C GLN A 71 19.50 35.30 20.56
N LYS A 72 18.85 36.34 20.02
CA LYS A 72 17.71 36.16 19.13
C LYS A 72 18.08 35.52 17.80
N LEU A 73 19.23 35.89 17.23
CA LEU A 73 19.75 35.27 16.00
C LEU A 73 20.10 33.80 16.21
N GLN A 74 20.74 33.46 17.32
CA GLN A 74 21.05 32.08 17.66
C GLN A 74 19.78 31.24 17.81
N ASN A 75 18.78 31.74 18.56
CA ASN A 75 17.49 31.07 18.70
C ASN A 75 16.76 30.87 17.35
N LEU A 76 16.90 31.82 16.42
CA LEU A 76 16.35 31.70 15.07
C LEU A 76 17.10 30.63 14.27
N ASN A 77 18.43 30.60 14.35
CA ASN A 77 19.25 29.58 13.70
C ASN A 77 18.88 28.17 14.18
N ASP A 78 18.77 27.97 15.50
CA ASP A 78 18.40 26.68 16.09
C ASP A 78 16.97 26.24 15.70
N LYS A 79 16.05 27.19 15.52
CA LYS A 79 14.70 26.90 14.99
C LYS A 79 14.78 26.50 13.51
N CYS A 80 15.54 27.22 12.69
CA CYS A 80 15.73 26.89 11.28
C CYS A 80 16.35 25.50 11.11
N GLU A 81 17.41 25.18 11.85
CA GLU A 81 18.05 23.87 11.79
C GLU A 81 17.10 22.73 12.16
N ARG A 82 16.28 22.92 13.21
CA ARG A 82 15.24 21.95 13.58
C ARG A 82 14.21 21.77 12.47
N LEU A 83 13.70 22.87 11.90
CA LEU A 83 12.72 22.82 10.82
C LEU A 83 13.29 22.15 9.56
N ILE A 84 14.56 22.37 9.22
CA ILE A 84 15.23 21.70 8.11
C ILE A 84 15.32 20.18 8.36
N LYS A 85 15.69 19.77 9.58
CA LYS A 85 15.75 18.35 9.97
C LYS A 85 14.36 17.69 9.94
N GLU A 86 13.35 18.38 10.44
CA GLU A 86 11.95 17.91 10.39
C GLU A 86 11.45 17.80 8.95
N GLN A 87 11.72 18.81 8.10
CA GLN A 87 11.36 18.78 6.69
C GLN A 87 11.99 17.60 5.95
N LYS A 88 13.29 17.34 6.19
CA LYS A 88 13.96 16.17 5.62
C LYS A 88 13.29 14.87 6.06
N THR A 89 13.05 14.73 7.36
CA THR A 89 12.38 13.55 7.93
C THR A 89 10.98 13.34 7.35
N LEU A 90 10.21 14.41 7.17
CA LEU A 90 8.89 14.38 6.55
C LEU A 90 8.98 13.96 5.08
N LYS A 91 9.94 14.49 4.33
CA LYS A 91 10.17 14.13 2.94
C LYS A 91 10.53 12.65 2.79
N ASP A 92 11.41 12.14 3.65
CA ASP A 92 11.78 10.73 3.66
C ASP A 92 10.59 9.84 4.00
N LYS A 93 9.75 10.23 4.97
CA LYS A 93 8.50 9.52 5.30
C LYS A 93 7.49 9.54 4.17
N MET A 94 7.33 10.66 3.48
CA MET A 94 6.43 10.76 2.31
C MET A 94 6.89 9.82 1.20
N LYS A 95 8.19 9.83 0.88
CA LYS A 95 8.77 8.94 -0.13
C LYS A 95 8.56 7.47 0.23
N SER A 96 8.85 7.09 1.48
CA SER A 96 8.61 5.71 1.95
C SER A 96 7.15 5.29 1.81
N LYS A 97 6.20 6.18 2.13
CA LYS A 97 4.77 5.88 1.97
C LYS A 97 4.34 5.79 0.52
N GLU A 98 4.94 6.59 -0.36
CA GLU A 98 4.69 6.54 -1.79
C GLU A 98 5.20 5.22 -2.39
N ASP A 99 6.40 4.80 -2.02
CA ASP A 99 6.97 3.50 -2.40
C ASP A 99 6.09 2.33 -1.90
N ASP A 100 5.60 2.40 -0.65
CA ASP A 100 4.68 1.40 -0.08
C ASP A 100 3.33 1.36 -0.81
N LEU A 101 2.79 2.52 -1.17
CA LEU A 101 1.55 2.63 -1.95
C LEU A 101 1.72 2.03 -3.35
N GLN A 102 2.83 2.33 -4.01
CA GLN A 102 3.13 1.76 -5.32
C GLN A 102 3.26 0.23 -5.24
N LYS A 103 3.97 -0.28 -4.22
CA LYS A 103 4.10 -1.73 -3.99
C LYS A 103 2.74 -2.40 -3.76
N ARG A 104 1.88 -1.81 -2.92
CA ARG A 104 0.53 -2.34 -2.67
C ARG A 104 -0.33 -2.30 -3.92
N LYS A 105 -0.24 -1.25 -4.73
CA LYS A 105 -0.97 -1.15 -6.00
C LYS A 105 -0.57 -2.27 -6.95
N THR A 106 0.73 -2.53 -7.12
CA THR A 106 1.21 -3.65 -7.95
C THR A 106 0.77 -5.00 -7.39
N GLN A 107 0.74 -5.18 -6.06
CA GLN A 107 0.22 -6.42 -5.46
C GLN A 107 -1.27 -6.61 -5.72
N THR A 108 -2.07 -5.55 -5.67
CA THR A 108 -3.50 -5.61 -6.00
C THR A 108 -3.72 -5.99 -7.47
N GLU A 109 -2.99 -5.35 -8.39
CA GLU A 109 -3.06 -5.66 -9.83
C GLU A 109 -2.70 -7.14 -10.10
N GLN A 110 -1.64 -7.65 -9.46
CA GLN A 110 -1.27 -9.07 -9.57
C GLN A 110 -2.33 -10.02 -9.02
N LEU A 111 -2.97 -9.66 -7.90
CA LEU A 111 -4.04 -10.48 -7.31
C LEU A 111 -5.30 -10.47 -8.17
N GLU A 112 -5.62 -9.34 -8.82
CA GLU A 112 -6.72 -9.27 -9.78
C GLU A 112 -6.45 -10.14 -11.01
N GLU A 113 -5.24 -10.08 -11.58
CA GLU A 113 -4.83 -10.97 -12.68
C GLU A 113 -4.88 -12.45 -12.28
N GLU A 114 -4.41 -12.80 -11.08
CA GLU A 114 -4.47 -14.18 -10.57
C GLU A 114 -5.93 -14.63 -10.41
N LYS A 115 -6.80 -13.75 -9.91
CA LYS A 115 -8.24 -14.04 -9.78
C LYS A 115 -8.88 -14.27 -11.13
N GLU A 116 -8.67 -13.38 -12.10
CA GLU A 116 -9.21 -13.57 -13.47
C GLU A 116 -8.73 -14.86 -14.11
N LYS A 117 -7.45 -15.20 -13.91
CA LYS A 117 -6.90 -16.47 -14.41
C LYS A 117 -7.61 -17.67 -13.78
N ARG A 118 -7.79 -17.67 -12.46
CA ARG A 118 -8.51 -18.75 -11.76
C ARG A 118 -9.96 -18.85 -12.17
N ASP A 119 -10.66 -17.73 -12.36
CA ASP A 119 -12.05 -17.72 -12.81
C ASP A 119 -12.17 -18.31 -14.23
N ARG A 120 -11.20 -18.02 -15.12
CA ARG A 120 -11.11 -18.66 -16.44
C ARG A 120 -10.87 -20.17 -16.35
N ASP A 121 -9.93 -20.59 -15.51
CA ASP A 121 -9.60 -22.01 -15.31
C ASP A 121 -10.80 -22.77 -14.72
N LEU A 122 -11.52 -22.16 -13.78
CA LEU A 122 -12.72 -22.72 -13.17
C LEU A 122 -13.86 -22.88 -14.17
N SER A 123 -14.12 -21.85 -14.99
CA SER A 123 -15.13 -21.92 -16.07
C SER A 123 -14.79 -23.01 -17.09
N ARG A 124 -13.52 -23.13 -17.47
CA ARG A 124 -13.05 -24.19 -18.37
C ARG A 124 -13.27 -25.58 -17.77
N ASN A 125 -12.83 -25.80 -16.53
CA ASN A 125 -12.99 -27.09 -15.85
C ASN A 125 -14.46 -27.47 -15.67
N GLN A 126 -15.35 -26.50 -15.41
CA GLN A 126 -16.79 -26.75 -15.34
C GLN A 126 -17.36 -27.18 -16.69
N SER A 127 -16.92 -26.56 -17.79
CA SER A 127 -17.33 -26.97 -19.15
C SER A 127 -16.85 -28.37 -19.49
N GLU A 128 -15.58 -28.69 -19.20
CA GLU A 128 -15.00 -30.03 -19.41
C GLU A 128 -15.72 -31.09 -18.56
N LEU A 129 -16.09 -30.76 -17.31
CA LEU A 129 -16.88 -31.64 -16.45
C LEU A 129 -18.29 -31.87 -17.00
N ALA A 130 -18.94 -30.84 -17.54
CA ALA A 130 -20.26 -30.96 -18.15
C ALA A 130 -20.22 -31.88 -19.38
N GLU A 131 -19.21 -31.71 -20.23
CA GLU A 131 -18.98 -32.56 -21.40
C GLU A 131 -18.69 -34.02 -21.00
N ALA A 132 -17.83 -34.23 -20.00
CA ALA A 132 -17.54 -35.56 -19.47
C ALA A 132 -18.80 -36.25 -18.92
N ASN A 133 -19.66 -35.51 -18.21
CA ASN A 133 -20.93 -36.03 -17.71
C ASN A 133 -21.92 -36.33 -18.84
N GLU A 134 -21.99 -35.51 -19.88
CA GLU A 134 -22.83 -35.79 -21.04
C GLU A 134 -22.35 -37.04 -21.78
N ASN A 135 -21.05 -37.18 -21.99
CA ASN A 135 -20.43 -38.36 -22.58
C ASN A 135 -20.68 -39.62 -21.74
N LYS A 136 -20.58 -39.51 -20.41
CA LYS A 136 -20.96 -40.59 -19.49
C LYS A 136 -22.43 -40.99 -19.66
N ARG A 137 -23.34 -40.01 -19.73
CA ARG A 137 -24.78 -40.28 -19.90
C ARG A 137 -25.08 -40.93 -21.26
N LYS A 138 -24.39 -40.49 -22.33
CA LYS A 138 -24.50 -41.12 -23.66
C LYS A 138 -24.00 -42.57 -23.61
N ALA A 139 -22.83 -42.82 -23.02
CA ALA A 139 -22.29 -44.17 -22.88
C ALA A 139 -23.19 -45.09 -22.03
N GLN A 140 -23.80 -44.57 -20.95
CA GLN A 140 -24.79 -45.31 -20.16
C GLN A 140 -26.05 -45.62 -20.97
N LYS A 141 -26.55 -44.65 -21.75
CA LYS A 141 -27.71 -44.89 -22.62
C LYS A 141 -27.39 -45.89 -23.73
N ASP A 142 -26.22 -45.79 -24.36
CA ASP A 142 -25.78 -46.76 -25.37
C ASP A 142 -25.63 -48.16 -24.77
N TYR A 143 -25.22 -48.26 -23.50
CA TYR A 143 -25.19 -49.52 -22.75
C TYR A 143 -26.60 -50.07 -22.49
N GLU A 144 -27.54 -49.23 -22.04
CA GLU A 144 -28.94 -49.63 -21.82
C GLU A 144 -29.65 -49.99 -23.14
N ASP A 145 -29.39 -49.27 -24.22
CA ASP A 145 -29.92 -49.55 -25.56
C ASP A 145 -29.32 -50.84 -26.12
N ALA A 146 -28.03 -51.11 -25.87
CA ALA A 146 -27.38 -52.37 -26.20
C ALA A 146 -27.91 -53.53 -25.34
N GLU A 147 -28.20 -53.31 -24.06
CA GLU A 147 -28.84 -54.29 -23.17
C GLU A 147 -30.28 -54.58 -23.59
N THR A 148 -31.04 -53.55 -23.99
CA THR A 148 -32.41 -53.70 -24.51
C THR A 148 -32.40 -54.41 -25.86
N ALA A 149 -31.44 -54.11 -26.74
CA ALA A 149 -31.22 -54.84 -27.99
C ALA A 149 -30.80 -56.29 -27.72
N ALA A 150 -30.01 -56.54 -26.65
CA ALA A 150 -29.67 -57.89 -26.21
C ALA A 150 -30.93 -58.64 -25.72
N ILE A 151 -31.81 -58.00 -24.95
CA ILE A 151 -33.08 -58.58 -24.49
C ILE A 151 -34.05 -58.82 -25.66
N VAL A 152 -34.15 -57.92 -26.63
CA VAL A 152 -34.94 -58.11 -27.85
C VAL A 152 -34.35 -59.24 -28.71
N SER A 153 -33.03 -59.34 -28.81
CA SER A 153 -32.37 -60.46 -29.51
C SER A 153 -32.57 -61.79 -28.77
N ALA A 154 -32.60 -61.79 -27.44
CA ALA A 154 -32.98 -62.95 -26.63
C ALA A 154 -34.46 -63.32 -26.80
N ALA A 155 -35.35 -62.35 -27.02
CA ALA A 155 -36.76 -62.60 -27.36
C ALA A 155 -36.91 -63.18 -28.78
N VAL A 156 -36.05 -62.80 -29.74
CA VAL A 156 -35.99 -63.41 -31.08
C VAL A 156 -35.38 -64.82 -31.05
N MET A 157 -34.54 -65.16 -30.05
CA MET A 157 -34.03 -66.53 -29.85
C MET A 157 -35.13 -67.54 -29.44
N PHE A 158 -36.34 -67.10 -29.08
CA PHE A 158 -37.47 -67.97 -28.76
C PHE A 158 -38.27 -68.45 -30.00
N ILE A 159 -37.80 -68.19 -31.23
CA ILE A 159 -38.35 -68.80 -32.46
C ILE A 159 -37.51 -70.06 -32.78
N PRO A 160 -38.02 -71.28 -32.53
CA PRO A 160 -37.20 -72.47 -32.38
C PRO A 160 -36.89 -73.16 -33.71
N ILE A 161 -36.30 -72.47 -34.71
CA ILE A 161 -35.78 -73.15 -35.93
C ILE A 161 -34.45 -72.54 -36.47
N VAL A 162 -34.10 -71.27 -36.22
CA VAL A 162 -32.90 -70.63 -36.84
C VAL A 162 -31.78 -70.27 -35.82
N GLY A 163 -31.97 -70.56 -34.52
CA GLY A 163 -31.21 -69.95 -33.42
C GLY A 163 -29.82 -70.50 -33.06
N THR A 164 -29.34 -71.62 -33.60
CA THR A 164 -28.11 -72.27 -33.07
C THR A 164 -26.80 -71.84 -33.72
N ILE A 165 -26.80 -71.22 -34.90
CA ILE A 165 -25.55 -70.87 -35.62
C ILE A 165 -25.19 -69.40 -35.43
N ALA A 166 -26.18 -68.50 -35.30
CA ALA A 166 -25.94 -67.06 -35.11
C ALA A 166 -25.70 -66.65 -33.64
N GLY A 167 -26.22 -67.42 -32.66
CA GLY A 167 -26.13 -67.08 -31.23
C GLY A 167 -24.74 -67.24 -30.60
N GLY A 168 -23.87 -68.07 -31.17
CA GLY A 168 -22.51 -68.28 -30.65
C GLY A 168 -21.54 -67.13 -30.92
N ILE A 169 -21.73 -66.43 -32.05
CA ILE A 169 -20.82 -65.35 -32.48
C ILE A 169 -21.20 -64.01 -31.82
N SER A 170 -22.49 -63.78 -31.53
CA SER A 170 -22.96 -62.54 -30.89
C SER A 170 -22.57 -62.44 -29.42
N CYS A 171 -22.63 -63.54 -28.64
CA CYS A 171 -22.27 -63.50 -27.21
C CYS A 171 -20.80 -63.13 -26.93
N ALA A 172 -19.86 -63.53 -27.79
CA ALA A 172 -18.44 -63.25 -27.59
C ALA A 172 -18.07 -61.77 -27.85
N VAL A 173 -18.73 -61.14 -28.82
CA VAL A 173 -18.50 -59.73 -29.16
C VAL A 173 -19.15 -58.82 -28.13
N SER A 174 -20.36 -59.16 -27.66
CA SER A 174 -21.09 -58.38 -26.65
C SER A 174 -20.39 -58.34 -25.28
N LEU A 175 -19.81 -59.45 -24.81
CA LEU A 175 -19.09 -59.47 -23.53
C LEU A 175 -17.81 -58.61 -23.57
N SER A 176 -17.11 -58.64 -24.71
CA SER A 176 -15.88 -57.87 -24.92
C SER A 176 -16.17 -56.36 -24.99
N TYR A 177 -17.28 -55.97 -25.64
CA TYR A 177 -17.75 -54.58 -25.67
C TYR A 177 -18.25 -54.10 -24.29
N CYS A 178 -18.95 -54.95 -23.52
CA CYS A 178 -19.40 -54.60 -22.17
C CYS A 178 -18.23 -54.40 -21.21
N ILE A 179 -17.22 -55.28 -21.22
CA ILE A 179 -16.01 -55.13 -20.38
C ILE A 179 -15.21 -53.89 -20.78
N ALA A 180 -15.09 -53.59 -22.08
CA ALA A 180 -14.41 -52.39 -22.56
C ALA A 180 -15.20 -51.10 -22.22
N ALA A 181 -16.52 -51.14 -22.27
CA ALA A 181 -17.40 -50.03 -21.88
C ALA A 181 -17.38 -49.80 -20.37
N GLU A 182 -17.40 -50.86 -19.56
CA GLU A 182 -17.30 -50.77 -18.10
C GLU A 182 -15.95 -50.20 -17.67
N LYS A 183 -14.86 -50.60 -18.33
CA LYS A 183 -13.53 -50.04 -18.08
C LYS A 183 -13.48 -48.54 -18.42
N ARG A 184 -14.07 -48.12 -19.55
CA ARG A 184 -14.18 -46.70 -19.93
C ARG A 184 -15.07 -45.91 -18.97
N CYS A 185 -16.16 -46.50 -18.48
CA CYS A 185 -17.00 -45.87 -17.46
C CYS A 185 -16.25 -45.68 -16.14
N ARG A 186 -15.45 -46.65 -15.70
CA ARG A 186 -14.61 -46.52 -14.50
C ARG A 186 -13.51 -45.47 -14.69
N GLU A 187 -12.82 -45.45 -15.83
CA GLU A 187 -11.81 -44.43 -16.14
C GLU A 187 -12.42 -43.02 -16.17
N LEU A 188 -13.63 -42.86 -16.71
CA LEU A 188 -14.37 -41.59 -16.69
C LEU A 188 -14.86 -41.22 -15.29
N GLU A 189 -15.22 -42.19 -14.44
CA GLU A 189 -15.58 -41.96 -13.04
C GLU A 189 -14.38 -41.55 -12.19
N ASP A 190 -13.23 -42.19 -12.38
CA ASP A 190 -11.99 -41.84 -11.70
C ASP A 190 -11.52 -40.43 -12.11
N MET A 191 -11.58 -40.09 -13.41
CA MET A 191 -11.30 -38.72 -13.87
C MET A 191 -12.30 -37.71 -13.29
N ALA A 192 -13.61 -38.01 -13.30
CA ALA A 192 -14.61 -37.11 -12.73
C ALA A 192 -14.44 -36.93 -11.21
N ALA A 193 -14.00 -37.97 -10.49
CA ALA A 193 -13.66 -37.90 -9.08
C ALA A 193 -12.41 -37.04 -8.83
N GLU A 194 -11.37 -37.19 -9.66
CA GLU A 194 -10.15 -36.39 -9.61
C GLU A 194 -10.45 -34.90 -9.86
N TYR A 195 -11.24 -34.57 -10.89
CA TYR A 195 -11.67 -33.20 -11.15
C TYR A 195 -12.54 -32.63 -10.01
N ARG A 196 -13.39 -33.44 -9.39
CA ARG A 196 -14.20 -33.00 -8.23
C ARG A 196 -13.33 -32.68 -7.01
N ILE A 197 -12.27 -33.44 -6.77
CA ILE A 197 -11.30 -33.16 -5.70
C ILE A 197 -10.55 -31.86 -6.00
N ILE A 198 -10.09 -31.66 -7.24
CA ILE A 198 -9.38 -30.44 -7.65
C ILE A 198 -10.27 -29.20 -7.49
N ILE A 199 -11.54 -29.28 -7.90
CA ILE A 199 -12.50 -28.17 -7.73
C ILE A 199 -12.71 -27.85 -6.25
N SER A 200 -12.88 -28.87 -5.39
CA SER A 200 -13.06 -28.67 -3.94
C SER A 200 -11.85 -28.01 -3.28
N ASP A 201 -10.63 -28.39 -3.66
CA ASP A 201 -9.39 -27.79 -3.13
C ASP A 201 -9.22 -26.33 -3.59
N ILE A 202 -9.62 -26.02 -4.83
CA ILE A 202 -9.62 -24.64 -5.36
C ILE A 202 -10.66 -23.78 -4.63
N GLU A 203 -11.86 -24.29 -4.39
CA GLU A 203 -12.93 -23.60 -3.64
C GLU A 203 -12.54 -23.33 -2.18
N GLU A 204 -11.90 -24.30 -1.51
CA GLU A 204 -11.42 -24.15 -0.14
C GLU A 204 -10.31 -23.08 -0.04
N LYS A 205 -9.36 -23.10 -0.99
CA LYS A 205 -8.29 -22.08 -1.07
C LYS A 205 -8.84 -20.68 -1.36
N LEU A 206 -9.89 -20.55 -2.17
CA LEU A 206 -10.58 -19.28 -2.41
C LEU A 206 -11.27 -18.76 -1.15
N ARG A 207 -11.97 -19.65 -0.42
CA ARG A 207 -12.67 -19.32 0.83
C ARG A 207 -11.71 -18.84 1.92
N ASN A 208 -10.57 -19.51 2.09
CA ASN A 208 -9.57 -19.15 3.09
C ASN A 208 -8.87 -17.82 2.77
N LYS A 209 -8.59 -17.52 1.49
CA LYS A 209 -8.00 -16.24 1.10
C LYS A 209 -8.98 -15.06 1.23
N MET A 210 -10.29 -15.27 0.98
CA MET A 210 -11.31 -14.25 1.19
C MET A 210 -11.54 -13.92 2.67
N SER A 211 -11.50 -14.92 3.56
CA SER A 211 -11.54 -14.70 5.02
C SER A 211 -10.35 -13.85 5.50
N PHE A 212 -9.15 -14.10 4.97
CA PHE A 212 -7.95 -13.34 5.34
C PHE A 212 -7.99 -11.87 4.87
N ALA A 213 -8.67 -11.59 3.75
CA ALA A 213 -8.89 -10.23 3.26
C ALA A 213 -9.94 -9.44 4.08
N ALA A 214 -10.88 -10.14 4.74
CA ALA A 214 -11.91 -9.52 5.58
C ALA A 214 -11.40 -9.14 6.99
N ASP A 215 -10.44 -9.89 7.53
CA ASP A 215 -9.84 -9.63 8.86
C ASP A 215 -8.74 -8.55 8.86
N CYS A 216 -8.39 -7.99 7.69
CA CYS A 216 -7.35 -6.97 7.53
C CYS A 216 -7.89 -5.53 7.30
N TYR A 217 -9.21 -5.33 7.41
CA TYR A 217 -9.88 -4.01 7.40
C TYR A 217 -10.48 -3.70 8.77
#